data_AF-A0A645G105-F1
#
_entry.id   AF-A0A645G105-F1
#
_cell.length_a   1.000
_cell.length_b   1.000
_cell.length_c   1.000
_cell.angle_alpha   90.00
_cell.angle_beta   90.00
_cell.angle_gamma   90.00
#
_symmetry.space_group_name_H-M   'P 1'
#
loop_
_entity.id
_entity.type
_entity.pdbx_description
1 polymer ?
#
loop_
_entity_poly.entity_id
_entity_poly.type
_entity_poly.pdbx_seq_one_letter_code
_entity_poly.pdbx_strand_id
1 'polypeptide(L)'
;MMHHLDIEPTAERLKQAAMVRYRRNEYLNRFTDYTTENHVAYYQHLADAFSASQKMLDLLFIDQAQAYQFEVGRYAGMQYGWELEARLRPTIDYRWYRLDPKTHFILNLDLMGRYAAFAMDEQLYYYARVLLSPGMLSDGSTSFIFTTNVLGQVRYLPPNVPWYVDGSLSIDFDTTQATRKFQLNLGGRFNYMIHPLFIAYAGLELAVNDSFTTQSLLAFTAGGTIRLR
;
A
#
# COMPACT_ATOMS: atom_id res chain seq x y z
N MET A 1 10.37 10.72 -12.41
CA MET A 1 10.46 12.19 -12.18
C MET A 1 11.45 12.82 -13.14
N MET A 2 12.75 12.50 -13.06
CA MET A 2 13.80 13.06 -13.94
C MET A 2 13.46 12.97 -15.45
N HIS A 3 13.00 11.81 -15.91
CA HIS A 3 12.59 11.63 -17.31
C HIS A 3 11.48 12.60 -17.77
N HIS A 4 10.49 12.88 -16.91
CA HIS A 4 9.41 13.83 -17.22
C HIS A 4 9.85 15.31 -17.17
N LEU A 5 11.05 15.55 -16.68
CA LEU A 5 11.67 16.87 -16.63
C LEU A 5 12.81 16.97 -17.65
N ASP A 6 12.96 16.03 -18.58
CA ASP A 6 14.09 15.93 -19.52
C ASP A 6 15.45 16.01 -18.82
N ILE A 7 15.57 15.38 -17.64
CA ILE A 7 16.80 15.28 -16.88
C ILE A 7 17.32 13.85 -17.04
N GLU A 8 18.58 13.71 -17.44
CA GLU A 8 19.22 12.41 -17.55
C GLU A 8 19.39 11.75 -16.17
N PRO A 9 18.87 10.52 -15.97
CA PRO A 9 18.93 9.83 -14.68
C PRO A 9 20.30 9.14 -14.52
N THR A 10 21.23 9.83 -13.85
CA THR A 10 22.50 9.21 -13.41
C THR A 10 22.38 8.65 -11.99
N ALA A 11 23.14 7.61 -11.66
CA ALA A 11 23.12 6.99 -10.34
C ALA A 11 23.41 8.00 -9.21
N GLU A 12 24.34 8.93 -9.43
CA GLU A 12 24.69 9.96 -8.46
C GLU A 12 23.52 10.94 -8.23
N ARG A 13 22.90 11.46 -9.29
CA ARG A 13 21.73 12.35 -9.15
C ARG A 13 20.54 11.65 -8.49
N LEU A 14 20.32 10.37 -8.80
CA LEU A 14 19.28 9.56 -8.16
C LEU A 14 19.52 9.45 -6.65
N LYS A 15 20.77 9.17 -6.25
CA LYS A 15 21.18 9.10 -4.84
C LYS A 15 20.99 10.43 -4.12
N GLN A 16 21.45 11.54 -4.71
CA GLN A 16 21.31 12.87 -4.11
C GLN A 16 19.83 13.27 -3.94
N ALA A 17 19.01 13.07 -4.98
CA ALA A 17 17.58 13.35 -4.91
C ALA A 17 16.86 12.45 -3.89
N ALA A 18 17.26 11.17 -3.77
CA ALA A 18 16.73 10.27 -2.76
C ALA A 18 17.06 10.74 -1.34
N MET A 19 18.27 11.26 -1.09
CA MET A 19 18.65 11.82 0.20
C MET A 19 17.82 13.05 0.58
N VAL A 20 17.59 13.97 -0.36
CA VAL A 20 16.72 15.14 -0.11
C VAL A 20 15.29 14.71 0.21
N ARG A 21 14.75 13.72 -0.52
CA ARG A 21 13.42 13.16 -0.28
C ARG A 21 13.32 12.43 1.07
N TYR A 22 14.34 11.69 1.47
CA TYR A 22 14.40 11.02 2.77
C TYR A 22 14.28 12.03 3.92
N ARG A 23 14.93 13.20 3.77
CA ARG A 23 14.89 14.30 4.74
C ARG A 23 13.70 15.25 4.55
N ARG A 24 12.68 14.89 3.75
CA ARG A 24 11.54 15.77 3.45
C ARG A 24 10.90 16.35 4.71
N ASN A 25 10.69 15.55 5.75
CA ASN A 25 10.11 16.04 7.00
C ASN A 25 10.99 17.10 7.69
N GLU A 26 12.31 16.98 7.60
CA GLU A 26 13.25 17.96 8.15
C GLU A 26 13.21 19.30 7.38
N TYR A 27 12.94 19.26 6.08
CA TYR A 27 12.77 20.48 5.28
C TYR A 27 11.41 21.14 5.50
N LEU A 28 10.33 20.34 5.59
CA LEU A 28 8.96 20.85 5.67
C LEU A 28 8.56 21.32 7.07
N ASN A 29 9.16 20.77 8.13
CA ASN A 29 8.80 21.07 9.52
C ASN A 29 9.77 22.05 10.20
N ARG A 30 10.54 22.84 9.44
CA ARG A 30 11.38 23.89 10.04
C ARG A 30 10.49 24.97 10.63
N PHE A 31 10.90 25.51 11.77
CA PHE A 31 10.18 26.62 12.39
C PHE A 31 10.31 27.86 11.51
N THR A 32 9.19 28.33 10.93
CA THR A 32 9.11 29.56 10.14
C THR A 32 7.77 30.25 10.38
N ASP A 33 7.73 31.56 10.14
CA ASP A 33 6.48 32.33 10.21
C ASP A 33 5.56 32.05 9.00
N TYR A 34 6.14 31.54 7.90
CA TYR A 34 5.43 31.21 6.66
C TYR A 34 5.80 29.81 6.18
N THR A 35 4.88 28.85 6.33
CA THR A 35 5.07 27.45 5.92
C THR A 35 5.34 27.29 4.42
N THR A 36 4.94 28.26 3.60
CA THR A 36 5.24 28.31 2.16
C THR A 36 6.74 28.38 1.87
N GLU A 37 7.53 29.02 2.72
CA GLU A 37 8.99 29.13 2.56
C GLU A 37 9.68 27.77 2.67
N ASN A 38 9.22 26.92 3.60
CA ASN A 38 9.72 25.54 3.73
C ASN A 38 9.42 24.73 2.47
N HIS A 39 8.24 24.93 1.88
CA HIS A 39 7.85 24.26 0.64
C HIS A 39 8.75 24.68 -0.53
N VAL A 40 8.96 25.98 -0.73
CA VAL A 40 9.84 26.51 -1.78
C VAL A 40 11.28 26.03 -1.59
N ALA A 41 11.79 26.11 -0.37
CA ALA A 41 13.15 25.66 -0.04
C ALA A 41 13.35 24.16 -0.32
N TYR A 42 12.38 23.31 0.05
CA TYR A 42 12.43 21.88 -0.25
C TYR A 42 12.53 21.61 -1.76
N TYR A 43 11.66 22.24 -2.56
CA TYR A 43 11.67 22.03 -4.02
C TYR A 43 12.91 22.63 -4.69
N GLN A 44 13.46 23.73 -4.15
CA GLN A 44 14.75 24.27 -4.59
C GLN A 44 15.88 23.26 -4.34
N HIS A 45 16.00 22.73 -3.13
CA HIS A 45 17.00 21.71 -2.80
C HIS A 45 16.86 20.45 -3.65
N LEU A 46 15.62 20.06 -3.97
CA LEU A 46 15.35 18.93 -4.85
C LEU A 46 15.77 19.23 -6.29
N ALA A 47 15.51 20.45 -6.80
CA ALA A 47 15.94 20.89 -8.12
C ALA A 47 17.47 20.94 -8.25
N ASP A 48 18.14 21.44 -7.22
CA ASP A 48 19.60 21.48 -7.14
C ASP A 48 20.19 20.06 -7.12
N ALA A 49 19.58 19.13 -6.38
CA ALA A 49 19.97 17.72 -6.35
C ALA A 49 19.82 17.03 -7.72
N PHE A 50 18.87 17.49 -8.55
CA PHE A 50 18.75 17.05 -9.94
C PHE A 50 19.69 17.78 -10.91
N SER A 51 20.49 18.74 -10.43
CA SER A 51 21.29 19.65 -11.27
C SER A 51 20.44 20.45 -12.26
N ALA A 52 19.22 20.80 -11.87
CA ALA A 52 18.22 21.45 -12.72
C ALA A 52 17.46 22.53 -11.97
N SER A 53 18.17 23.42 -11.27
CA SER A 53 17.60 24.53 -10.50
C SER A 53 16.65 25.41 -11.33
N GLN A 54 16.93 25.55 -12.63
CA GLN A 54 16.07 26.27 -13.58
C GLN A 54 14.69 25.63 -13.81
N LYS A 55 14.51 24.34 -13.46
CA LYS A 55 13.24 23.60 -13.58
C LYS A 55 12.48 23.50 -12.25
N MET A 56 12.77 24.38 -11.28
CA MET A 56 12.14 24.38 -9.96
C MET A 56 10.61 24.52 -10.04
N LEU A 57 10.08 25.39 -10.90
CA LEU A 57 8.63 25.52 -11.09
C LEU A 57 8.02 24.24 -11.67
N ASP A 58 8.68 23.60 -12.65
CA ASP A 58 8.21 22.33 -13.21
C ASP A 58 8.18 21.23 -12.15
N LEU A 59 9.17 21.20 -11.25
CA LEU A 59 9.21 20.30 -10.09
C LEU A 59 8.11 20.57 -9.07
N LEU A 60 7.71 21.83 -8.87
CA LEU A 60 6.60 22.19 -8.00
C LEU A 60 5.27 21.65 -8.55
N PHE A 61 5.11 21.67 -9.87
CA PHE A 61 3.86 21.30 -10.54
C PHE A 61 3.84 19.89 -11.15
N ILE A 62 4.95 19.15 -11.11
CA ILE A 62 5.02 17.80 -11.71
C ILE A 62 4.03 16.82 -11.08
N ASP A 63 3.71 16.98 -9.80
CA ASP A 63 2.71 16.16 -9.11
C ASP A 63 1.30 16.38 -9.68
N GLN A 64 1.07 17.47 -10.45
CA GLN A 64 -0.16 17.69 -11.18
C GLN A 64 -0.17 17.00 -12.55
N ALA A 65 0.97 16.60 -13.10
CA ALA A 65 1.01 15.90 -14.38
C ALA A 65 0.44 14.49 -14.23
N GLN A 66 -0.68 14.21 -14.93
CA GLN A 66 -1.38 12.93 -14.83
C GLN A 66 -0.49 11.75 -15.27
N ALA A 67 0.34 11.93 -16.31
CA ALA A 67 1.32 10.93 -16.72
C ALA A 67 2.35 10.62 -15.62
N TYR A 68 2.81 11.63 -14.87
CA TYR A 68 3.74 11.43 -13.76
C TYR A 68 3.07 10.69 -12.60
N GLN A 69 1.83 11.04 -12.26
CA GLN A 69 1.05 10.32 -11.24
C GLN A 69 0.84 8.86 -11.60
N PHE A 70 0.59 8.56 -12.89
CA PHE A 70 0.48 7.19 -13.38
C PHE A 70 1.78 6.42 -13.16
N GLU A 71 2.91 6.97 -13.59
CA GLU A 71 4.23 6.35 -13.43
C GLU A 71 4.63 6.18 -11.95
N VAL A 72 4.33 7.14 -11.08
CA VAL A 72 4.53 6.97 -9.63
C VAL A 72 3.64 5.86 -9.08
N GLY A 73 2.38 5.80 -9.53
CA GLY A 73 1.41 4.76 -9.15
C GLY A 73 1.90 3.35 -9.48
N ARG A 74 2.63 3.17 -10.60
CA ARG A 74 3.23 1.88 -11.00
C ARG A 74 4.14 1.29 -9.93
N TYR A 75 4.88 2.13 -9.21
CA TYR A 75 5.86 1.69 -8.21
C TYR A 75 5.43 1.95 -6.76
N ALA A 76 4.25 2.56 -6.57
CA ALA A 76 3.74 2.89 -5.25
C ALA A 76 3.49 1.63 -4.41
N GLY A 77 3.94 1.67 -3.15
CA GLY A 77 3.72 0.61 -2.17
C GLY A 77 4.62 -0.62 -2.30
N MET A 78 5.57 -0.63 -3.24
CA MET A 78 6.53 -1.74 -3.37
C MET A 78 7.50 -1.77 -2.18
N GLN A 79 7.69 -2.95 -1.63
CA GLN A 79 8.64 -3.25 -0.56
C GLN A 79 9.73 -4.19 -1.11
N TYR A 80 10.79 -4.42 -0.34
CA TYR A 80 11.84 -5.35 -0.75
C TYR A 80 12.44 -6.06 0.46
N GLY A 81 12.70 -7.36 0.32
CA GLY A 81 13.35 -8.19 1.33
C GLY A 81 12.39 -8.95 2.23
N TRP A 82 12.94 -9.50 3.30
CA TRP A 82 12.23 -10.25 4.32
C TRP A 82 12.07 -9.43 5.59
N GLU A 83 10.89 -9.52 6.21
CA GLU A 83 10.69 -9.03 7.56
C GLU A 83 9.88 -10.03 8.38
N LEU A 84 10.27 -10.17 9.64
CA LEU A 84 9.64 -11.03 10.63
C LEU A 84 9.30 -10.19 11.86
N GLU A 85 8.10 -10.40 12.40
CA GLU A 85 7.65 -9.72 13.61
C GLU A 85 6.96 -10.73 14.52
N ALA A 86 7.27 -10.65 15.82
CA ALA A 86 6.54 -11.34 16.87
C ALA A 86 6.02 -10.28 17.86
N ARG A 87 4.73 -10.29 18.12
CA ARG A 87 4.07 -9.32 18.99
C ARG A 87 3.11 -10.02 19.93
N LEU A 88 3.29 -9.82 21.23
CA LEU A 88 2.29 -10.22 22.22
C LEU A 88 1.24 -9.12 22.35
N ARG A 89 -0.04 -9.46 22.16
CA ARG A 89 -1.16 -8.53 22.18
C ARG A 89 -2.20 -8.96 23.22
N PRO A 90 -2.12 -8.43 24.46
CA PRO A 90 -3.19 -8.57 25.42
C PRO A 90 -4.33 -7.59 25.10
N THR A 91 -5.56 -8.06 25.19
CA THR A 91 -6.78 -7.27 24.98
C THR A 91 -7.77 -7.57 26.09
N ILE A 92 -8.35 -6.52 26.67
CA ILE A 92 -9.46 -6.63 27.61
C ILE A 92 -10.67 -5.97 26.95
N ASP A 93 -11.72 -6.76 26.69
CA ASP A 93 -12.98 -6.27 26.13
C ASP A 93 -14.08 -6.46 27.17
N TYR A 94 -14.73 -5.37 27.56
CA TYR A 94 -15.87 -5.39 28.47
C TYR A 94 -17.15 -5.22 27.68
N ARG A 95 -17.96 -6.27 27.60
CA ARG A 95 -19.24 -6.23 26.89
C ARG A 95 -20.39 -6.13 27.87
N TRP A 96 -21.05 -4.98 27.83
CA TRP A 96 -22.29 -4.75 28.56
C TRP A 96 -23.48 -5.20 27.72
N TYR A 97 -23.90 -6.46 27.86
CA TYR A 97 -25.26 -6.87 27.49
C TYR A 97 -26.17 -6.67 28.70
N ARG A 98 -27.39 -6.15 28.48
CA ARG A 98 -28.33 -5.74 29.55
C ARG A 98 -28.66 -6.84 30.59
N LEU A 99 -28.34 -8.10 30.32
CA LEU A 99 -28.70 -9.26 31.16
C LEU A 99 -27.51 -10.15 31.57
N ASP A 100 -26.30 -9.96 31.05
CA ASP A 100 -25.12 -10.78 31.40
C ASP A 100 -23.82 -10.02 31.05
N PRO A 101 -23.29 -9.19 31.96
CA PRO A 101 -22.04 -8.48 31.72
C PRO A 101 -20.87 -9.47 31.69
N LYS A 102 -20.13 -9.51 30.58
CA LYS A 102 -18.94 -10.36 30.44
C LYS A 102 -17.68 -9.53 30.23
N THR A 103 -16.64 -9.87 30.98
CA THR A 103 -15.29 -9.40 30.72
C THR A 103 -14.56 -10.47 29.94
N HIS A 104 -14.14 -10.15 28.72
CA HIS A 104 -13.32 -11.01 27.88
C HIS A 104 -11.86 -10.61 28.04
N PHE A 105 -11.05 -11.54 28.53
CA PHE A 105 -9.61 -11.41 28.46
C PHE A 105 -9.09 -12.22 27.27
N ILE A 106 -8.40 -11.55 26.35
CA ILE A 106 -7.82 -12.17 25.16
C ILE A 106 -6.31 -11.96 25.18
N LEU A 107 -5.56 -13.03 25.00
CA LEU A 107 -4.10 -12.97 24.81
C LEU A 107 -3.75 -13.60 23.48
N ASN A 108 -3.24 -12.80 22.53
CA ASN A 108 -2.78 -13.27 21.22
C ASN A 108 -1.26 -13.16 21.11
N LEU A 109 -0.64 -14.16 20.50
CA LEU A 109 0.72 -14.09 19.98
C LEU A 109 0.63 -13.87 18.46
N ASP A 110 0.86 -12.64 18.02
CA ASP A 110 0.87 -12.29 16.60
C ASP A 110 2.25 -12.60 16.02
N LEU A 111 2.31 -13.53 15.07
CA LEU A 111 3.50 -13.90 14.31
C LEU A 111 3.29 -13.46 12.87
N MET A 112 4.06 -12.46 12.42
CA MET A 112 4.00 -11.98 11.05
C MET A 112 5.29 -12.31 10.31
N GLY A 113 5.15 -12.81 9.08
CA GLY A 113 6.23 -12.83 8.11
C GLY A 113 5.80 -12.14 6.83
N ARG A 114 6.68 -11.35 6.23
CA ARG A 114 6.48 -10.80 4.89
C ARG A 114 7.75 -10.94 4.04
N TYR A 115 7.53 -11.14 2.75
CA TYR A 115 8.55 -11.19 1.74
C TYR A 115 8.11 -10.41 0.51
N ALA A 116 9.01 -9.62 -0.04
CA ALA A 116 8.79 -8.88 -1.26
C ALA A 116 10.04 -8.92 -2.13
N ALA A 117 9.86 -9.14 -3.42
CA ALA A 117 10.96 -9.11 -4.36
C ALA A 117 10.49 -8.74 -5.76
N PHE A 118 11.46 -8.39 -6.59
CA PHE A 118 11.25 -8.04 -7.98
C PHE A 118 12.04 -9.00 -8.86
N ALA A 119 11.34 -9.77 -9.69
CA ALA A 119 11.95 -10.57 -10.73
C ALA A 119 12.19 -9.66 -11.93
N MET A 120 13.43 -9.18 -12.08
CA MET A 120 13.78 -8.14 -13.06
C MET A 120 13.58 -8.61 -14.50
N ASP A 121 13.88 -9.88 -14.77
CA ASP A 121 13.80 -10.47 -16.11
C ASP A 121 12.33 -10.64 -16.56
N GLU A 122 11.46 -11.03 -15.63
CA GLU A 122 10.02 -11.17 -15.86
C GLU A 122 9.23 -9.87 -15.61
N GLN A 123 9.90 -8.82 -15.12
CA GLN A 123 9.31 -7.53 -14.76
C GLN A 123 8.11 -7.67 -13.82
N LEU A 124 8.25 -8.59 -12.88
CA LEU A 124 7.20 -9.02 -11.98
C LEU A 124 7.61 -8.68 -10.55
N TYR A 125 6.87 -7.77 -9.95
CA TYR A 125 6.87 -7.58 -8.51
C TYR A 125 5.96 -8.61 -7.86
N TYR A 126 6.39 -9.20 -6.75
CA TYR A 126 5.53 -10.03 -5.92
C TYR A 126 5.79 -9.75 -4.44
N TYR A 127 4.71 -9.86 -3.67
CA TYR A 127 4.67 -9.62 -2.24
C TYR A 127 3.80 -10.69 -1.60
N ALA A 128 4.27 -11.27 -0.52
CA ALA A 128 3.54 -12.21 0.31
C ALA A 128 3.67 -11.81 1.77
N ARG A 129 2.54 -11.85 2.49
CA ARG A 129 2.49 -11.66 3.94
C ARG A 129 1.63 -12.74 4.55
N VAL A 130 2.06 -13.25 5.69
CA VAL A 130 1.27 -14.13 6.55
C VAL A 130 1.28 -13.53 7.94
N LEU A 131 0.11 -13.47 8.57
CA LEU A 131 -0.07 -13.18 9.98
C LEU A 131 -0.77 -14.39 10.61
N LEU A 132 -0.16 -14.98 11.62
CA LEU A 132 -0.74 -16.03 12.45
C LEU A 132 -0.95 -15.48 13.85
N SER A 133 -2.14 -15.66 14.41
CA SER A 133 -2.50 -15.13 15.71
C SER A 133 -3.22 -16.20 16.55
N PRO A 134 -2.50 -17.25 17.03
CA PRO A 134 -3.01 -18.10 18.08
C PRO A 134 -3.20 -17.30 19.36
N GLY A 135 -4.24 -17.63 20.12
CA GLY A 135 -4.53 -16.96 21.37
C GLY A 135 -5.44 -17.74 22.29
N MET A 136 -5.66 -17.14 23.45
CA MET A 136 -6.56 -17.64 24.48
C MET A 136 -7.62 -16.59 24.75
N LEU A 137 -8.88 -17.04 24.82
CA LEU A 137 -10.03 -16.26 25.27
C LEU A 137 -10.47 -16.79 26.63
N SER A 138 -10.63 -15.89 27.59
CA SER A 138 -11.17 -16.18 28.92
C SER A 138 -12.40 -15.31 29.17
N ASP A 139 -13.58 -15.94 29.21
CA ASP A 139 -14.90 -15.31 29.35
C ASP A 139 -15.80 -15.98 30.41
N GLY A 140 -15.17 -16.73 31.34
CA GLY A 140 -15.83 -17.66 32.26
C GLY A 140 -15.49 -19.12 31.93
N SER A 141 -15.09 -19.39 30.69
CA SER A 141 -14.38 -20.61 30.27
C SER A 141 -13.12 -20.23 29.51
N THR A 142 -12.08 -21.06 29.54
CA THR A 142 -10.85 -20.82 28.76
C THR A 142 -10.95 -21.56 27.43
N SER A 143 -10.93 -20.83 26.33
CA SER A 143 -10.96 -21.38 24.97
C SER A 143 -9.73 -20.96 24.17
N PHE A 144 -9.30 -21.85 23.27
CA PHE A 144 -8.27 -21.54 22.28
C PHE A 144 -8.90 -20.88 21.07
N ILE A 145 -8.31 -19.78 20.62
CA ILE A 145 -8.72 -19.04 19.43
C ILE A 145 -7.54 -18.95 18.47
N PHE A 146 -7.85 -18.84 17.18
CA PHE A 146 -6.86 -18.69 16.14
C PHE A 146 -7.41 -17.78 15.05
N THR A 147 -6.63 -16.78 14.67
CA THR A 147 -6.89 -16.02 13.46
C THR A 147 -5.66 -16.03 12.55
N THR A 148 -5.89 -15.96 11.24
CA THR A 148 -4.83 -15.83 10.25
C THR A 148 -5.26 -14.95 9.10
N ASN A 149 -4.30 -14.19 8.57
CA ASN A 149 -4.43 -13.42 7.34
C ASN A 149 -3.24 -13.74 6.44
N VAL A 150 -3.51 -14.23 5.24
CA VAL A 150 -2.54 -14.43 4.17
C VAL A 150 -2.84 -13.42 3.08
N LEU A 151 -1.86 -12.61 2.70
CA LEU A 151 -1.99 -11.61 1.65
C LEU A 151 -0.92 -11.84 0.60
N GLY A 152 -1.35 -11.98 -0.65
CA GLY A 152 -0.50 -12.05 -1.83
C GLY A 152 -0.77 -10.85 -2.73
N GLN A 153 0.27 -10.24 -3.28
CA GLN A 153 0.16 -9.23 -4.32
C GLN A 153 1.17 -9.53 -5.41
N VAL A 154 0.76 -9.32 -6.65
CA VAL A 154 1.63 -9.37 -7.81
C VAL A 154 1.41 -8.13 -8.65
N ARG A 155 2.47 -7.59 -9.25
CA ARG A 155 2.35 -6.51 -10.22
C ARG A 155 3.26 -6.77 -11.40
N TYR A 156 2.68 -6.84 -12.59
CA TYR A 156 3.43 -6.93 -13.84
C TYR A 156 3.66 -5.54 -14.43
N LEU A 157 4.92 -5.23 -14.72
CA LEU A 157 5.40 -3.90 -15.15
C LEU A 157 6.12 -4.01 -16.49
N PRO A 158 5.39 -4.15 -17.61
CA PRO A 158 6.00 -4.32 -18.91
C PRO A 158 6.90 -3.13 -19.31
N PRO A 159 7.91 -3.33 -20.17
CA PRO A 159 8.90 -2.33 -20.47
C PRO A 159 8.37 -1.40 -21.55
N ASN A 160 8.54 -0.09 -21.38
CA ASN A 160 8.22 0.92 -22.39
C ASN A 160 6.75 0.96 -22.86
N VAL A 161 5.84 0.30 -22.16
CA VAL A 161 4.40 0.38 -22.42
C VAL A 161 3.67 1.06 -21.26
N PRO A 162 2.68 1.92 -21.56
CA PRO A 162 2.02 2.75 -20.57
C PRO A 162 0.91 1.98 -19.83
N TRP A 163 1.19 0.74 -19.39
CA TRP A 163 0.23 -0.09 -18.67
C TRP A 163 0.88 -0.99 -17.64
N TYR A 164 0.08 -1.42 -16.68
CA TYR A 164 0.50 -2.38 -15.67
C TYR A 164 -0.71 -3.13 -15.11
N VAL A 165 -0.46 -4.34 -14.61
CA VAL A 165 -1.50 -5.19 -14.01
C VAL A 165 -1.19 -5.41 -12.55
N ASP A 166 -2.19 -5.17 -11.72
CA ASP A 166 -2.22 -5.52 -10.31
C ASP A 166 -2.99 -6.83 -10.14
N GLY A 167 -2.46 -7.73 -9.31
CA GLY A 167 -3.15 -8.89 -8.78
C GLY A 167 -3.05 -8.90 -7.26
N SER A 168 -4.11 -9.33 -6.59
CA SER A 168 -4.19 -9.42 -5.14
C SER A 168 -4.97 -10.65 -4.72
N LEU A 169 -4.54 -11.22 -3.60
CA LEU A 169 -5.14 -12.34 -2.91
C LEU A 169 -5.14 -12.00 -1.42
N SER A 170 -6.27 -12.16 -0.74
CA SER A 170 -6.36 -12.17 0.72
C SER A 170 -7.13 -13.40 1.15
N ILE A 171 -6.62 -14.11 2.16
CA ILE A 171 -7.31 -15.21 2.81
C ILE A 171 -7.34 -14.89 4.30
N ASP A 172 -8.54 -14.87 4.86
CA ASP A 172 -8.79 -14.60 6.26
C ASP A 172 -9.52 -15.78 6.88
N PHE A 173 -9.04 -16.23 8.04
CA PHE A 173 -9.69 -17.30 8.81
C PHE A 173 -9.71 -16.93 10.28
N ASP A 174 -10.84 -17.14 10.93
CA ASP A 174 -11.09 -16.70 12.30
C ASP A 174 -11.95 -17.73 13.07
N THR A 175 -11.45 -18.18 14.23
CA THR A 175 -12.14 -19.11 15.13
C THR A 175 -12.56 -18.47 16.46
N THR A 176 -12.53 -17.14 16.60
CA THR A 176 -12.90 -16.42 17.83
C THR A 176 -14.38 -16.54 18.18
N GLN A 177 -15.21 -16.98 17.24
CA GLN A 177 -16.64 -17.21 17.43
C GLN A 177 -16.98 -18.69 17.23
N ALA A 178 -18.14 -19.12 17.74
CA ALA A 178 -18.59 -20.51 17.65
C ALA A 178 -18.70 -21.00 16.19
N THR A 179 -19.15 -20.12 15.29
CA THR A 179 -19.06 -20.33 13.84
C THR A 179 -17.70 -19.84 13.35
N ARG A 180 -16.91 -20.77 12.80
CA ARG A 180 -15.65 -20.44 12.13
C ARG A 180 -15.95 -19.57 10.93
N LYS A 181 -15.11 -18.57 10.69
CA LYS A 181 -15.27 -17.63 9.58
C LYS A 181 -14.13 -17.82 8.60
N PHE A 182 -14.46 -17.77 7.31
CA PHE A 182 -13.51 -17.85 6.23
C PHE A 182 -13.84 -16.80 5.17
N GLN A 183 -12.83 -16.08 4.69
CA GLN A 183 -12.98 -15.16 3.59
C GLN A 183 -11.80 -15.30 2.62
N LEU A 184 -12.12 -15.32 1.33
CA LEU A 184 -11.17 -15.27 0.23
C LEU A 184 -11.51 -14.06 -0.63
N ASN A 185 -10.55 -13.16 -0.81
CA ASN A 185 -10.65 -12.04 -1.74
C ASN A 185 -9.61 -12.21 -2.84
N LEU A 186 -10.03 -12.21 -4.09
CA LEU A 186 -9.20 -12.28 -5.27
C LEU A 186 -9.51 -11.07 -6.12
N GLY A 187 -8.50 -10.25 -6.42
CA GLY A 187 -8.66 -9.01 -7.16
C GLY A 187 -7.62 -8.87 -8.25
N GLY A 188 -8.02 -8.33 -9.38
CA GLY A 188 -7.12 -7.94 -10.45
C GLY A 188 -7.52 -6.59 -11.03
N ARG A 189 -6.54 -5.77 -11.40
CA ARG A 189 -6.77 -4.49 -12.07
C ARG A 189 -5.76 -4.27 -13.18
N PHE A 190 -6.25 -4.05 -14.38
CA PHE A 190 -5.50 -3.56 -15.52
C PHE A 190 -5.56 -2.03 -15.54
N ASN A 191 -4.41 -1.38 -15.61
CA ASN A 191 -4.28 0.07 -15.64
C ASN A 191 -3.58 0.46 -16.93
N TYR A 192 -4.12 1.43 -17.67
CA TYR A 192 -3.58 1.83 -18.97
C TYR A 192 -3.66 3.35 -19.14
N MET A 193 -2.56 3.96 -19.53
CA MET A 193 -2.51 5.37 -19.91
C MET A 193 -2.63 5.48 -21.43
N ILE A 194 -3.84 5.86 -21.89
CA ILE A 194 -4.18 6.04 -23.30
C ILE A 194 -3.49 7.29 -23.87
N HIS A 195 -3.44 8.34 -23.05
CA HIS A 195 -2.80 9.61 -23.36
C HIS A 195 -2.27 10.22 -22.05
N PRO A 196 -1.26 11.11 -22.06
CA PRO A 196 -0.79 11.80 -20.85
C PRO A 196 -1.86 12.54 -20.03
N LEU A 197 -3.05 12.75 -20.59
CA LEU A 197 -4.23 13.37 -19.97
C LEU A 197 -5.43 12.42 -19.88
N PHE A 198 -5.27 11.14 -20.20
CA PHE A 198 -6.32 10.13 -20.17
C PHE A 198 -5.78 8.78 -19.70
N ILE A 199 -6.19 8.39 -18.50
CA ILE A 199 -5.93 7.09 -17.92
C ILE A 199 -7.25 6.32 -17.86
N ALA A 200 -7.21 5.03 -18.18
CA ALA A 200 -8.30 4.10 -18.01
C ALA A 200 -7.86 2.91 -17.14
N TYR A 201 -8.81 2.28 -16.49
CA TYR A 201 -8.60 1.04 -15.75
C TYR A 201 -9.82 0.13 -15.87
N ALA A 202 -9.57 -1.17 -15.74
CA ALA A 202 -10.60 -2.19 -15.61
C ALA A 202 -10.15 -3.21 -14.57
N GLY A 203 -11.06 -3.75 -13.79
CA GLY A 203 -10.75 -4.68 -12.73
C GLY A 203 -11.86 -5.68 -12.48
N LEU A 204 -11.46 -6.76 -11.81
CA LEU A 204 -12.30 -7.85 -11.38
C LEU A 204 -12.01 -8.11 -9.90
N GLU A 205 -13.05 -8.31 -9.12
CA GLU A 205 -12.94 -8.70 -7.72
C GLU A 205 -13.92 -9.85 -7.44
N LEU A 206 -13.42 -10.90 -6.81
CA LEU A 206 -14.18 -12.02 -6.28
C LEU A 206 -13.94 -12.07 -4.77
N ALA A 207 -15.00 -11.94 -4.00
CA ALA A 207 -14.99 -12.13 -2.55
C ALA A 207 -15.89 -13.32 -2.21
N VAL A 208 -15.30 -14.43 -1.78
CA VAL A 208 -16.03 -15.56 -1.20
C VAL A 208 -16.03 -15.37 0.30
N ASN A 209 -17.22 -15.25 0.87
CA ASN A 209 -17.41 -15.00 2.29
C ASN A 209 -18.24 -16.11 2.92
N ASP A 210 -17.67 -16.74 3.94
CA ASP A 210 -18.35 -17.61 4.87
C ASP A 210 -18.31 -16.97 6.26
N SER A 211 -19.46 -16.45 6.70
CA SER A 211 -19.72 -16.02 8.08
C SER A 211 -18.99 -14.76 8.57
N PHE A 212 -18.22 -14.05 7.74
CA PHE A 212 -17.75 -12.68 8.03
C PHE A 212 -18.81 -11.62 7.67
N THR A 213 -19.47 -11.79 6.52
CA THR A 213 -20.64 -11.02 6.06
C THR A 213 -21.72 -11.98 5.55
N THR A 214 -22.90 -11.45 5.23
CA THR A 214 -24.02 -12.27 4.74
C THR A 214 -23.93 -12.62 3.24
N GLN A 215 -22.96 -12.05 2.50
CA GLN A 215 -22.91 -12.15 1.05
C GLN A 215 -21.47 -12.33 0.55
N SER A 216 -21.33 -13.17 -0.48
CA SER A 216 -20.18 -13.22 -1.38
C SER A 216 -20.43 -12.29 -2.57
N LEU A 217 -19.37 -11.79 -3.20
CA LEU A 217 -19.44 -10.80 -4.27
C LEU A 217 -18.58 -11.21 -5.48
N LEU A 218 -19.10 -10.96 -6.67
CA LEU A 218 -18.32 -10.85 -7.91
C LEU A 218 -18.58 -9.46 -8.50
N ALA A 219 -17.53 -8.65 -8.63
CA ALA A 219 -17.64 -7.29 -9.11
C ALA A 219 -16.69 -7.04 -10.28
N PHE A 220 -17.22 -6.40 -11.32
CA PHE A 220 -16.43 -5.86 -12.42
C PHE A 220 -16.42 -4.34 -12.27
N THR A 221 -15.25 -3.75 -12.34
CA THR A 221 -15.09 -2.29 -12.30
C THR A 221 -14.39 -1.83 -13.55
N ALA A 222 -14.83 -0.70 -14.09
CA ALA A 222 -14.15 -0.02 -15.18
C ALA A 222 -14.32 1.48 -14.98
N GLY A 223 -13.29 2.24 -15.34
CA GLY A 223 -13.32 3.68 -15.18
C GLY A 223 -12.11 4.34 -15.80
N GLY A 224 -12.02 5.64 -15.61
CA GLY A 224 -10.91 6.42 -16.11
C GLY A 224 -10.95 7.84 -15.60
N THR A 225 -9.89 8.58 -15.91
CA THR A 225 -9.74 9.97 -15.55
C THR A 225 -9.22 10.72 -16.76
N ILE A 226 -9.91 11.79 -17.12
CA ILE A 226 -9.50 12.72 -18.18
C ILE A 226 -9.23 14.07 -17.55
N ARG A 227 -8.06 14.64 -17.79
CA ARG A 227 -7.74 16.00 -17.37
C ARG A 227 -7.95 16.96 -18.55
N LEU A 228 -8.94 17.83 -18.41
CA LEU A 228 -9.18 18.94 -19.34
C LEU A 228 -8.17 20.06 -19.05
N ARG A 229 -7.64 20.68 -20.11
CA ARG A 229 -6.77 21.87 -20.04
C ARG A 229 -7.60 23.12 -20.28
#